data_AF-A0A9E3CF11-F1
#
_entry.id   AF-A0A9E3CF11-F1
#
_cell.length_a   1.000
_cell.length_b   1.000
_cell.length_c   1.000
_cell.angle_alpha   90.00
_cell.angle_beta   90.00
_cell.angle_gamma   90.00
#
_symmetry.space_group_name_H-M   'P 1'
#
loop_
_entity.id
_entity.type
_entity.pdbx_description
1 polymer ?
#
loop_
_entity_poly.entity_id
_entity_poly.type
_entity_poly.pdbx_seq_one_letter_code
_entity_poly.pdbx_strand_id
1 'polypeptide(L)'
;MKRRLFLATLLAGAALGAVRTSAQQGQQQAEVPPDRISLEEFTRLRAANKVFVLDVRYGIDRKIKGATHIPLGDLEARLAELPRDREIVTYCS
;
A
#
# COMPACT_ATOMS: atom_id res chain seq x y z
N MET A 1 55.67 -5.05 -50.30
CA MET A 1 55.80 -3.66 -50.79
C MET A 1 54.95 -2.74 -49.91
N LYS A 2 55.57 -1.71 -49.31
CA LYS A 2 55.01 -0.41 -48.83
C LYS A 2 53.95 -0.47 -47.71
N ARG A 3 54.34 -0.30 -46.43
CA ARG A 3 54.37 0.98 -45.66
C ARG A 3 53.01 1.71 -45.71
N ARG A 4 52.33 1.95 -44.58
CA ARG A 4 52.56 3.15 -43.75
C ARG A 4 51.95 3.01 -42.35
N LEU A 5 52.81 3.22 -41.36
CA LEU A 5 52.50 3.59 -39.99
C LEU A 5 52.03 5.06 -40.00
N PHE A 6 50.89 5.40 -39.38
CA PHE A 6 50.65 6.76 -38.85
C PHE A 6 49.75 6.68 -37.61
N LEU A 7 50.41 6.80 -36.48
CA LEU A 7 49.93 7.24 -35.18
C LEU A 7 49.46 8.70 -35.29
N ALA A 8 48.33 9.08 -34.66
CA ALA A 8 48.09 10.37 -34.00
C ALA A 8 46.58 10.63 -33.77
N THR A 9 46.19 10.67 -32.47
CA THR A 9 45.41 11.74 -31.78
C THR A 9 44.28 12.48 -32.51
N LEU A 10 43.16 12.94 -31.93
CA LEU A 10 42.48 12.96 -30.62
C LEU A 10 41.25 13.89 -30.88
N LEU A 11 40.24 13.91 -30.00
CA LEU A 11 39.03 14.78 -30.02
C LEU A 11 37.93 14.40 -31.04
N ALA A 12 36.62 14.42 -30.77
CA ALA A 12 35.77 14.86 -29.66
C ALA A 12 34.45 14.05 -29.78
N GLY A 13 33.72 13.66 -28.73
CA GLY A 13 33.05 14.56 -27.79
C GLY A 13 31.70 15.03 -28.35
N ALA A 14 30.60 14.38 -27.91
CA ALA A 14 29.18 14.81 -27.84
C ALA A 14 28.25 13.60 -28.15
N ALA A 15 27.63 12.94 -27.16
CA ALA A 15 26.33 13.29 -26.56
C ALA A 15 25.22 13.40 -27.64
N LEU A 16 24.04 12.77 -27.57
CA LEU A 16 23.17 12.49 -26.44
C LEU A 16 22.44 11.16 -26.69
N GLY A 17 22.65 10.18 -25.81
CA GLY A 17 21.77 9.01 -25.69
C GLY A 17 20.37 9.46 -25.25
N ALA A 18 19.35 8.77 -25.75
CA ALA A 18 17.95 9.09 -25.57
C ALA A 18 17.56 9.25 -24.09
N VAL A 19 17.23 10.47 -23.68
CA VAL A 19 16.42 10.71 -22.48
C VAL A 19 15.02 10.19 -22.77
N ARG A 20 14.81 8.91 -22.48
CA ARG A 20 13.48 8.34 -22.23
C ARG A 20 13.58 7.52 -20.96
N THR A 21 13.26 8.16 -19.85
CA THR A 21 12.53 7.55 -18.74
C THR A 21 11.96 8.69 -17.90
N SER A 22 10.86 9.25 -18.39
CA SER A 22 9.84 9.88 -17.57
C SER A 22 8.89 8.80 -17.00
N ALA A 23 9.40 7.61 -16.67
CA ALA A 23 8.66 6.55 -15.97
C ALA A 23 8.89 6.58 -14.45
N GLN A 24 9.48 7.67 -13.94
CA GLN A 24 9.68 7.89 -12.51
C GLN A 24 9.07 9.23 -12.08
N GLN A 25 7.82 9.45 -12.50
CA GLN A 25 6.85 10.18 -11.68
C GLN A 25 6.16 9.08 -10.87
N GLY A 26 6.84 8.56 -9.85
CA GLY A 26 6.55 9.05 -8.51
C GLY A 26 5.18 8.54 -8.08
N GLN A 27 5.02 7.22 -7.98
CA GLN A 27 4.00 6.68 -7.10
C GLN A 27 4.45 7.07 -5.69
N GLN A 28 4.02 8.26 -5.26
CA GLN A 28 4.09 8.68 -3.87
C GLN A 28 3.19 7.70 -3.13
N GLN A 29 3.77 6.61 -2.64
CA GLN A 29 3.08 5.65 -1.81
C GLN A 29 2.66 6.42 -0.58
N ALA A 30 1.38 6.76 -0.47
CA ALA A 30 0.85 7.47 0.68
C ALA A 30 1.25 6.67 1.92
N GLU A 31 2.05 7.27 2.79
CA GLU A 31 2.51 6.62 4.02
C GLU A 31 1.28 6.27 4.86
N VAL A 32 1.13 4.98 5.19
CA VAL A 32 0.02 4.50 5.98
C VAL A 32 0.32 4.84 7.44
N PRO A 33 -0.57 5.55 8.16
CA PRO A 33 -0.41 5.80 9.58
C PRO A 33 -0.15 4.50 10.37
N PRO A 34 0.64 4.52 11.45
CA PRO A 34 1.05 3.32 12.17
C PRO A 34 -0.13 2.54 12.80
N ASP A 35 -1.27 3.19 13.01
CA ASP A 35 -2.52 2.62 13.52
C ASP A 35 -3.44 2.09 12.40
N ARG A 36 -2.98 2.13 11.14
CA ARG A 36 -3.76 1.73 9.98
C ARG A 36 -3.04 0.65 9.19
N ILE A 37 -3.84 -0.13 8.47
CA ILE A 37 -3.37 -1.11 7.50
C ILE A 37 -3.85 -0.73 6.10
N SER A 38 -3.09 -1.12 5.08
CA SER A 38 -3.51 -0.97 3.70
C SER A 38 -4.66 -1.94 3.37
N LEU A 39 -5.40 -1.64 2.30
CA LEU A 39 -6.43 -2.56 1.79
C LEU A 39 -5.85 -3.92 1.37
N GLU A 40 -4.64 -3.90 0.80
CA GLU A 40 -3.93 -5.13 0.42
C GLU A 40 -3.63 -5.98 1.65
N GLU A 41 -3.10 -5.38 2.72
CA GLU A 41 -2.80 -6.09 3.97
C GLU A 41 -4.08 -6.62 4.63
N PHE A 42 -5.14 -5.80 4.70
CA PHE A 42 -6.45 -6.25 5.18
C PHE A 42 -6.96 -7.48 4.41
N THR A 43 -6.81 -7.48 3.08
CA THR A 43 -7.24 -8.59 2.23
C THR A 43 -6.45 -9.86 2.54
N ARG A 44 -5.13 -9.76 2.72
CA ARG A 44 -4.25 -10.87 3.11
C ARG A 44 -4.63 -11.43 4.48
N LEU A 45 -4.78 -10.57 5.50
CA LEU A 45 -5.14 -10.97 6.86
C LEU A 45 -6.52 -11.62 6.93
N ARG A 46 -7.49 -11.07 6.19
CA ARG A 46 -8.85 -11.61 6.12
C ARG A 46 -8.89 -12.97 5.42
N ALA A 47 -8.16 -13.13 4.32
CA ALA A 47 -8.04 -14.42 3.63
C ALA A 47 -7.41 -15.49 4.53
N ALA A 48 -6.46 -15.11 5.39
CA ALA A 48 -5.85 -15.98 6.38
C ALA A 48 -6.71 -16.18 7.66
N ASN A 49 -7.91 -15.61 7.73
CA ASN A 49 -8.79 -15.61 8.92
C ASN A 49 -8.09 -15.13 10.21
N LYS A 50 -7.14 -14.19 10.10
CA LYS A 50 -6.36 -13.70 11.25
C LYS A 50 -7.04 -12.56 12.01
N VAL A 51 -7.99 -11.88 11.38
CA VAL A 51 -8.61 -10.66 11.92
C VAL A 51 -10.10 -10.82 12.19
N PHE A 52 -10.55 -10.17 13.26
CA PHE A 52 -11.95 -9.86 13.52
C PHE A 52 -12.28 -8.50 12.91
N VAL A 53 -13.29 -8.45 12.04
CA VAL A 53 -13.64 -7.21 11.32
C VAL A 53 -14.80 -6.52 12.04
N LEU A 54 -14.59 -5.27 12.46
CA LEU A 54 -15.56 -4.47 13.19
C LEU A 54 -15.99 -3.23 12.39
N ASP A 55 -17.27 -3.15 12.04
CA ASP A 55 -17.92 -1.98 11.44
C ASP A 55 -18.40 -1.06 12.56
N VAL A 56 -17.84 0.15 12.64
CA VAL A 56 -18.20 1.15 13.68
C VAL A 56 -19.11 2.27 13.15
N ARG A 57 -19.61 2.15 11.92
CA ARG A 57 -20.45 3.18 11.29
C ARG A 57 -21.88 3.21 11.83
N TYR A 58 -22.56 4.33 11.62
CA TYR A 58 -24.00 4.47 11.86
C TYR A 58 -24.78 4.34 10.55
N GLY A 59 -26.06 3.97 10.65
CA GLY A 59 -26.99 4.02 9.51
C GLY A 59 -26.58 3.15 8.32
N ILE A 60 -26.06 1.95 8.58
CA ILE A 60 -25.58 1.06 7.52
C ILE A 60 -26.72 0.32 6.82
N ASP A 61 -26.67 0.26 5.49
CA ASP A 61 -27.50 -0.59 4.64
C ASP A 61 -26.78 -1.89 4.27
N ARG A 62 -25.45 -1.82 4.18
CA ARG A 62 -24.55 -2.92 3.78
C ARG A 62 -23.24 -2.87 4.56
N LYS A 63 -22.68 -4.05 4.82
CA LYS A 63 -21.39 -4.24 5.49
C LYS A 63 -20.55 -5.30 4.81
N ILE A 64 -19.26 -5.29 5.12
CA ILE A 64 -18.33 -6.35 4.72
C ILE A 64 -18.89 -7.69 5.26
N LYS A 65 -19.00 -8.71 4.39
CA LYS A 65 -19.52 -10.03 4.79
C LYS A 65 -18.68 -10.60 5.95
N GLY A 66 -19.34 -10.99 7.03
CA GLY A 66 -18.68 -11.51 8.24
C GLY A 66 -18.17 -10.45 9.21
N ALA A 67 -18.29 -9.15 8.91
CA ALA A 67 -17.98 -8.11 9.89
C ALA A 67 -19.06 -8.05 10.99
N THR A 68 -18.64 -7.82 12.22
CA THR A 68 -19.54 -7.49 13.33
C THR A 68 -19.83 -6.00 13.28
N HIS A 69 -21.07 -5.61 13.57
CA HIS A 69 -21.48 -4.20 13.59
C HIS A 69 -21.75 -3.74 15.02
N ILE A 70 -20.97 -2.77 15.47
CA ILE A 70 -21.17 -2.07 16.74
C ILE A 70 -20.89 -0.59 16.46
N PRO A 71 -21.94 0.25 16.35
CA PRO A 71 -21.74 1.69 16.16
C PRO A 71 -20.81 2.28 17.22
N LEU A 72 -19.98 3.25 16.83
CA LEU A 72 -18.92 3.77 17.70
C LEU A 72 -19.42 4.24 19.09
N GLY A 73 -20.62 4.83 19.16
CA GLY A 73 -21.21 5.32 20.42
C GLY A 73 -21.74 4.23 21.34
N ASP A 74 -21.96 3.02 20.81
CA ASP A 74 -22.35 1.85 21.60
C ASP A 74 -21.13 0.99 21.97
N LEU A 75 -19.96 1.28 21.40
CA LEU A 75 -18.79 0.39 21.46
C LEU A 75 -18.29 0.17 22.88
N GLU A 76 -18.19 1.23 23.68
CA GLU A 76 -17.70 1.15 25.06
C GLU A 76 -18.59 0.24 25.92
N ALA A 77 -19.91 0.37 25.78
CA ALA A 77 -20.88 -0.45 26.50
C ALA A 77 -20.86 -1.93 26.04
N ARG A 78 -20.41 -2.17 24.81
CA ARG A 78 -20.44 -3.49 24.15
C ARG A 78 -19.05 -4.13 24.00
N LEU A 79 -18.02 -3.64 24.71
CA LEU A 79 -16.66 -4.20 24.69
C LEU A 79 -16.58 -5.68 25.09
N ALA A 80 -17.58 -6.20 25.81
CA ALA A 80 -17.68 -7.61 26.17
C ALA A 80 -17.99 -8.53 24.97
N GLU A 81 -18.52 -7.99 23.87
CA GLU A 81 -18.80 -8.75 22.64
C GLU A 81 -17.55 -8.95 21.77
N LEU A 82 -16.48 -8.20 22.04
CA LEU A 82 -15.25 -8.25 21.26
C LEU A 82 -14.34 -9.41 21.72
N PRO A 83 -13.76 -10.17 20.78
CA PRO A 83 -12.79 -11.20 21.12
C PRO A 83 -11.55 -10.56 21.76
N ARG A 84 -11.01 -11.20 22.79
CA ARG A 84 -9.79 -10.73 23.49
C ARG A 84 -8.52 -11.41 23.00
N ASP A 85 -8.67 -12.46 22.20
CA ASP A 85 -7.62 -13.35 21.71
C ASP A 85 -7.35 -13.18 20.20
N ARG A 86 -7.98 -12.19 19.56
CA ARG A 86 -7.86 -11.94 18.12
C ARG A 86 -7.56 -10.48 17.82
N GLU A 87 -6.81 -10.26 16.76
CA GLU A 87 -6.59 -8.92 16.22
C GLU A 87 -7.90 -8.34 15.67
N ILE A 88 -8.23 -7.11 16.07
CA ILE A 88 -9.44 -6.41 15.67
C ILE A 88 -9.07 -5.35 14.64
N VAL A 89 -9.68 -5.43 13.46
CA VAL A 89 -9.59 -4.40 12.43
C VAL A 89 -10.92 -3.68 12.34
N THR A 90 -10.90 -2.39 12.66
CA THR A 90 -12.06 -1.51 12.55
C THR A 90 -12.11 -0.83 11.19
N TYR A 91 -13.32 -0.51 10.71
CA TYR A 91 -13.48 0.42 9.59
C TYR A 91 -14.63 1.40 9.79
N CYS A 92 -14.49 2.59 9.21
CA CYS A 92 -15.48 3.65 9.14
C CYS A 92 -15.66 4.14 7.69
N SER A 93 -16.60 5.08 7.47
CA SER A 93 -16.80 5.78 6.19
C SER A 93 -15.96 7.03 6.10
#